data_AF-A0A2V9ZPC8-F1
#
_entry.id   AF-A0A2V9ZPC8-F1
#
_cell.length_a   1.000
_cell.length_b   1.000
_cell.length_c   1.000
_cell.angle_alpha   90.00
_cell.angle_beta   90.00
_cell.angle_gamma   90.00
#
_symmetry.space_group_name_H-M   'P 1'
#
loop_
_entity.id
_entity.type
_entity.pdbx_description
1 polymer ?
#
loop_
_entity_poly.entity_id
_entity_poly.type
_entity_poly.pdbx_seq_one_letter_code
_entity_poly.pdbx_strand_id
1 'polypeptide(L)'
;MILRPRQSRNDHRSSLARLNYAFYNRDPREVSHDILGKILVRREGRKLLKARVVEVEAYLGAGDPAAHAAVGRTARNDVLFGPPGRAYVYFIYGNHWCFNVSCLPDGVAGGVLFRALEPLEGLDLM
;
A
#
# COMPACT_ATOMS: atom_id res chain seq x y z
N MET A 1 -44.32 27.30 20.47
CA MET A 1 -43.46 26.23 21.03
C MET A 1 -43.09 25.29 19.90
N ILE A 2 -41.93 25.49 19.26
CA ILE A 2 -41.43 24.64 18.17
C ILE A 2 -40.05 24.15 18.61
N LEU A 3 -39.98 22.91 19.07
CA LEU A 3 -38.73 22.26 19.46
C LEU A 3 -37.96 21.91 18.19
N ARG A 4 -36.79 22.53 18.00
CA ARG A 4 -35.86 22.16 16.93
C ARG A 4 -35.38 20.71 17.16
N PRO A 5 -35.35 19.83 16.15
CA PRO A 5 -34.76 18.52 16.33
C PRO A 5 -33.26 18.66 16.56
N ARG A 6 -32.80 18.01 17.62
CA ARG A 6 -31.40 17.85 18.01
C ARG A 6 -30.67 17.15 16.87
N GLN A 7 -29.79 17.87 16.15
CA GLN A 7 -28.87 17.26 15.19
C GLN A 7 -28.04 16.20 15.92
N SER A 8 -28.27 14.93 15.58
CA SER A 8 -27.43 13.83 16.01
C SER A 8 -26.05 14.01 15.39
N ARG A 9 -25.03 14.22 16.24
CA ARG A 9 -23.63 14.12 15.83
C ARG A 9 -23.43 12.73 15.23
N ASN A 10 -23.23 12.68 13.91
CA ASN A 10 -22.82 11.45 13.24
C ASN A 10 -21.36 11.18 13.64
N ASP A 11 -21.18 10.25 14.57
CA ASP A 11 -19.89 9.70 14.95
C ASP A 11 -19.42 8.79 13.80
N HIS A 12 -18.72 9.38 12.81
CA HIS A 12 -18.11 8.64 11.70
C HIS A 12 -16.85 7.91 12.17
N ARG A 13 -16.98 6.98 13.11
CA ARG A 13 -16.02 5.89 13.26
C ARG A 13 -16.24 4.89 12.13
N SER A 14 -15.80 5.24 10.93
CA SER A 14 -15.59 4.25 9.88
C SER A 14 -14.64 3.20 10.45
N SER A 15 -15.10 1.95 10.53
CA SER A 15 -14.20 0.84 10.72
C SER A 15 -13.17 0.88 9.58
N LEU A 16 -11.87 0.81 9.93
CA LEU A 16 -10.81 0.71 8.94
C LEU A 16 -10.91 -0.66 8.28
N ALA A 17 -11.67 -0.75 7.18
CA ALA A 17 -11.73 -1.95 6.37
C ALA A 17 -10.38 -2.14 5.66
N ARG A 18 -9.83 -3.35 5.75
CA ARG A 18 -8.61 -3.69 4.99
C ARG A 18 -8.93 -3.65 3.49
N LEU A 19 -8.03 -3.04 2.73
CA LEU A 19 -8.08 -3.12 1.27
C LEU A 19 -7.98 -4.59 0.84
N ASN A 20 -8.88 -5.00 -0.05
CA ASN A 20 -9.03 -6.39 -0.45
C ASN A 20 -8.27 -6.69 -1.75
N TYR A 21 -8.34 -7.94 -2.19
CA TYR A 21 -7.72 -8.42 -3.43
C TYR A 21 -8.08 -7.55 -4.65
N ALA A 22 -9.35 -7.19 -4.81
CA ALA A 22 -9.83 -6.41 -5.96
C ALA A 22 -9.22 -5.00 -6.01
N PHE A 23 -8.86 -4.42 -4.86
CA PHE A 23 -8.15 -3.14 -4.84
C PHE A 23 -6.78 -3.22 -5.52
N TYR A 24 -6.05 -4.32 -5.34
CA TYR A 24 -4.69 -4.49 -5.88
C TYR A 24 -4.67 -5.20 -7.24
N ASN A 25 -5.72 -5.95 -7.59
CA ASN A 25 -5.85 -6.61 -8.89
C ASN A 25 -6.22 -5.65 -10.02
N ARG A 26 -5.41 -4.60 -10.19
CA ARG A 26 -5.60 -3.49 -11.14
C ARG A 26 -4.25 -3.02 -11.65
N ASP A 27 -4.29 -2.08 -12.58
CA ASP A 27 -3.10 -1.42 -13.11
C ASP A 27 -2.34 -0.68 -11.99
N PRO A 28 -0.99 -0.79 -11.90
CA PRO A 28 -0.20 -0.09 -10.90
C PRO A 28 -0.41 1.42 -10.86
N ARG A 29 -0.77 2.06 -11.99
CA ARG A 29 -1.07 3.50 -12.08
C ARG A 29 -2.36 3.88 -11.36
N GLU A 30 -3.38 3.03 -11.47
CA GLU A 30 -4.64 3.22 -10.75
C GLU A 30 -4.46 2.95 -9.26
N VAL A 31 -3.73 1.87 -8.93
CA VAL A 31 -3.44 1.53 -7.54
C VAL A 31 -2.62 2.63 -6.87
N SER A 32 -1.59 3.17 -7.55
CA SER A 32 -0.74 4.22 -7.00
C SER A 32 -1.51 5.51 -6.73
N HIS A 33 -2.44 5.89 -7.61
CA HIS A 33 -3.31 7.04 -7.37
C HIS A 33 -4.25 6.79 -6.19
N ASP A 34 -4.96 5.66 -6.18
CA ASP A 34 -6.01 5.40 -5.20
C ASP A 34 -5.50 4.99 -3.82
N ILE A 35 -4.24 4.59 -3.70
CA ILE A 35 -3.64 4.24 -2.41
C ILE A 35 -3.18 5.47 -1.62
N LEU A 36 -2.99 6.62 -2.29
CA LEU A 36 -2.71 7.88 -1.60
C LEU A 36 -3.84 8.23 -0.63
N GLY A 37 -3.46 8.70 0.56
CA GLY A 37 -4.40 8.99 1.64
C GLY A 37 -4.91 7.77 2.41
N LYS A 38 -4.65 6.53 1.95
CA LYS A 38 -4.95 5.32 2.73
C LYS A 38 -3.98 5.18 3.89
N ILE A 39 -4.35 4.34 4.87
CA ILE A 39 -3.56 4.17 6.10
C ILE A 39 -2.83 2.84 6.05
N LEU A 40 -1.50 2.88 6.12
CA LEU A 40 -0.67 1.72 6.41
C LEU A 40 -0.72 1.47 7.91
N VAL A 41 -1.06 0.23 8.29
CA VAL A 41 -1.17 -0.19 9.68
C VAL A 41 -0.21 -1.34 9.93
N ARG A 42 0.72 -1.16 10.86
CA ARG A 42 1.62 -2.21 11.34
C ARG A 42 1.30 -2.51 12.80
N ARG A 43 1.16 -3.79 13.13
CA ARG A 43 1.02 -4.25 14.52
C ARG A 43 2.38 -4.64 15.06
N GLU A 44 2.73 -4.10 16.22
CA GLU A 44 3.96 -4.44 16.95
C GLU A 44 3.57 -4.86 18.38
N GLY A 45 3.52 -6.17 18.59
CA GLY A 45 2.93 -6.75 19.81
C GLY A 45 1.48 -6.30 20.00
N ARG A 46 1.22 -5.59 21.11
CA ARG A 46 -0.10 -5.02 21.43
C ARG A 46 -0.32 -3.60 20.87
N LYS A 47 0.74 -2.95 20.36
CA LYS A 47 0.69 -1.58 19.85
C LYS A 47 0.39 -1.56 18.35
N LEU A 48 -0.18 -0.46 17.88
CA LEU A 48 -0.42 -0.20 16.47
C LEU A 48 0.38 1.03 16.04
N LEU A 49 1.06 0.90 14.91
CA LEU A 49 1.68 1.98 14.19
C LEU A 49 0.78 2.30 13.00
N LYS A 50 0.41 3.57 12.84
CA LYS A 50 -0.41 4.02 11.71
C LYS A 50 0.26 5.20 11.03
N ALA A 51 0.29 5.16 9.71
CA ALA A 51 0.75 6.28 8.92
C ALA A 51 -0.05 6.37 7.62
N ARG A 52 -0.33 7.59 7.17
CA ARG A 52 -1.02 7.88 5.92
C ARG A 52 -0.03 7.79 4.77
N VAL A 53 -0.42 7.15 3.68
CA VAL A 53 0.38 7.09 2.47
C VAL A 53 0.34 8.44 1.76
N VAL A 54 1.49 9.07 1.56
CA VAL A 54 1.59 10.40 0.94
C VAL A 54 2.45 10.41 -0.33
N GLU A 55 3.29 9.40 -0.53
CA GLU A 55 4.11 9.26 -1.74
C GLU A 55 4.29 7.79 -2.12
N VAL A 56 4.06 7.49 -3.39
CA VAL A 56 4.24 6.16 -3.98
C VAL A 56 4.74 6.26 -5.42
N GLU A 57 5.32 5.19 -5.93
CA GLU A 57 5.71 5.04 -7.35
C GLU A 57 5.13 3.77 -7.95
N ALA A 58 4.62 3.85 -9.17
CA ALA A 58 4.13 2.70 -9.93
C ALA A 58 5.24 2.14 -10.82
N TYR A 59 5.38 0.81 -10.82
CA TYR A 59 6.28 0.07 -11.70
C TYR A 59 5.47 -0.87 -12.59
N LEU A 60 5.64 -0.76 -13.91
CA LEU A 60 4.72 -1.35 -14.91
C LEU A 60 5.16 -2.73 -15.43
N GLY A 61 6.04 -3.42 -14.69
CA GLY A 61 6.46 -4.77 -15.03
C GLY A 61 7.47 -4.81 -16.18
N ALA A 62 7.29 -5.77 -17.09
CA ALA A 62 8.26 -6.05 -18.17
C ALA A 62 8.44 -4.89 -19.17
N GLY A 63 7.43 -4.03 -19.34
CA GLY A 63 7.48 -2.87 -20.25
C GLY A 63 8.13 -1.62 -19.64
N ASP A 64 8.53 -1.67 -18.38
CA ASP A 64 9.11 -0.55 -17.65
C ASP A 64 10.58 -0.83 -17.34
N PRO A 65 11.53 -0.18 -18.03
CA PRO A 65 12.97 -0.40 -17.82
C PRO A 65 13.46 -0.13 -16.40
N ALA A 66 12.73 0.65 -15.60
CA ALA A 66 13.07 0.91 -14.20
C ALA A 66 12.59 -0.20 -13.24
N ALA A 67 11.67 -1.06 -13.69
CA ALA A 67 11.12 -2.12 -12.87
C ALA A 67 12.09 -3.31 -12.75
N HIS A 68 12.14 -3.92 -11.56
CA HIS A 68 12.88 -5.18 -11.37
C HIS A 68 12.39 -6.31 -12.27
N ALA A 69 11.15 -6.25 -12.77
CA ALA A 69 10.57 -7.24 -13.66
C ALA A 69 10.93 -7.02 -15.14
N ALA A 70 11.62 -5.92 -15.50
CA ALA A 70 12.07 -5.64 -16.87
C ALA A 70 12.95 -6.75 -17.45
N VAL A 71 13.76 -7.38 -16.60
CA VAL A 71 14.65 -8.50 -16.96
C VAL A 71 13.96 -9.88 -16.87
N GLY A 72 12.64 -9.89 -16.67
CA GLY A 72 11.86 -11.11 -16.45
C GLY A 72 11.85 -11.58 -15.00
N ARG A 73 11.32 -12.80 -14.82
CA ARG A 73 11.09 -13.42 -13.51
C ARG A 73 12.37 -14.01 -12.93
N THR A 74 12.62 -13.70 -11.67
CA THR A 74 13.76 -14.19 -10.88
C THR A 74 13.27 -14.61 -9.49
N ALA A 75 14.03 -15.42 -8.78
CA ALA A 75 13.69 -15.79 -7.40
C ALA A 75 13.48 -14.57 -6.47
N ARG A 76 14.20 -13.47 -6.73
CA ARG A 76 14.08 -12.23 -5.95
C ARG A 76 12.78 -11.49 -6.22
N ASN A 77 12.37 -11.37 -7.48
CA ASN A 77 11.21 -10.56 -7.88
C ASN A 77 9.94 -11.40 -8.08
N ASP A 78 9.97 -12.70 -7.76
CA ASP A 78 8.89 -13.67 -7.97
C ASP A 78 7.53 -13.19 -7.43
N VAL A 79 7.54 -12.51 -6.28
CA VAL A 79 6.35 -11.95 -5.63
C VAL A 79 5.59 -10.97 -6.55
N LEU A 80 6.29 -10.23 -7.40
CA LEU A 80 5.66 -9.30 -8.34
C LEU A 80 4.85 -10.03 -9.40
N PHE A 81 5.19 -11.27 -9.73
CA PHE A 81 4.46 -12.13 -10.67
C PHE A 81 3.41 -13.00 -9.99
N GLY A 82 3.29 -12.93 -8.66
CA GLY A 82 2.31 -13.71 -7.90
C GLY A 82 0.94 -13.01 -7.82
N PRO A 83 0.04 -13.49 -6.94
CA PRO A 83 -1.23 -12.82 -6.69
C PRO A 83 -1.06 -11.35 -6.25
N PRO A 84 -1.98 -10.44 -6.61
CA PRO A 84 -1.94 -9.05 -6.21
C PRO A 84 -2.14 -8.85 -4.70
N GLY A 85 -1.65 -7.73 -4.18
CA GLY A 85 -1.75 -7.37 -2.77
C GLY A 85 -0.70 -8.03 -1.88
N ARG A 86 0.37 -8.58 -2.45
CA ARG A 86 1.48 -9.20 -1.71
C ARG A 86 2.61 -8.21 -1.51
N ALA A 87 3.17 -8.21 -0.31
CA ALA A 87 4.32 -7.36 0.01
C ALA A 87 5.58 -7.90 -0.68
N TYR A 88 6.19 -7.08 -1.53
CA TYR A 88 7.51 -7.31 -2.08
C TYR A 88 8.51 -6.36 -1.39
N VAL A 89 9.28 -6.91 -0.45
CA VAL A 89 10.27 -6.17 0.31
C VAL A 89 11.66 -6.66 -0.10
N TYR A 90 12.54 -5.74 -0.49
CA TYR A 90 13.89 -6.09 -0.89
C TYR A 90 14.94 -5.17 -0.27
N PHE A 91 16.14 -5.71 -0.11
CA PHE A 91 17.31 -4.99 0.39
C PHE A 91 18.02 -4.25 -0.75
N ILE A 92 18.40 -3.00 -0.53
CA ILE A 92 19.08 -2.14 -1.50
C ILE A 92 20.32 -1.51 -0.86
N TYR A 93 21.38 -1.35 -1.66
CA TYR A 93 22.67 -0.73 -1.29
C TYR A 93 23.37 -1.31 -0.05
N GLY A 94 22.95 -2.48 0.44
CA GLY A 94 23.56 -3.09 1.61
C GLY A 94 23.12 -2.49 2.95
N ASN A 95 22.13 -1.60 2.98
CA ASN A 95 21.72 -0.90 4.23
C ASN A 95 20.24 -0.49 4.32
N HIS A 96 19.45 -0.57 3.25
CA HIS A 96 18.06 -0.10 3.26
C HIS A 96 17.08 -1.14 2.71
N TRP A 97 15.81 -1.01 3.09
CA TRP A 97 14.73 -1.86 2.62
C TRP A 97 13.70 -1.03 1.86
N CYS A 98 13.27 -1.53 0.70
CA CYS A 98 12.19 -0.94 -0.07
C CYS A 98 10.94 -1.82 0.02
N PHE A 99 9.79 -1.20 0.31
CA PHE A 99 8.51 -1.90 0.44
C PHE A 99 7.60 -1.61 -0.74
N ASN A 100 7.22 -2.66 -1.46
CA ASN A 100 6.30 -2.62 -2.58
C ASN A 100 5.09 -3.52 -2.30
N VAL A 101 4.01 -3.30 -3.05
CA VAL A 101 2.88 -4.23 -3.12
C VAL A 101 2.64 -4.65 -4.56
N SER A 102 2.50 -5.96 -4.80
CA SER A 102 2.19 -6.51 -6.12
C SER A 102 0.80 -6.05 -6.60
N CYS A 103 0.72 -5.78 -7.89
CA CYS A 103 -0.50 -5.43 -8.61
C CYS A 103 -0.69 -6.40 -9.78
N LEU A 104 -1.81 -6.28 -10.50
CA LEU A 104 -2.18 -7.12 -11.65
C LEU A 104 -2.50 -8.59 -11.27
N PRO A 105 -3.13 -9.37 -12.18
CA PRO A 105 -3.41 -10.78 -11.95
C PRO A 105 -2.15 -11.63 -11.83
N ASP A 106 -2.30 -12.83 -11.27
CA ASP A 106 -1.24 -13.82 -11.13
C ASP A 106 -0.59 -14.13 -12.50
N GLY A 107 0.74 -14.17 -12.53
CA GLY A 107 1.57 -14.31 -13.73
C GLY A 107 1.96 -12.99 -14.41
N VAL A 108 1.37 -11.85 -14.05
CA VAL A 108 1.68 -10.55 -14.66
C VAL A 108 2.36 -9.64 -13.65
N ALA A 109 3.59 -9.21 -13.94
CA ALA A 109 4.34 -8.36 -13.02
C ALA A 109 3.87 -6.91 -13.04
N GLY A 110 3.68 -6.35 -11.84
CA GLY A 110 3.47 -4.92 -11.61
C GLY A 110 3.45 -4.64 -10.12
N GLY A 111 3.70 -3.40 -9.72
CA GLY A 111 3.65 -3.07 -8.30
C GLY A 111 3.75 -1.60 -7.99
N VAL A 112 3.49 -1.28 -6.73
CA VAL A 112 3.57 0.08 -6.19
C VAL A 112 4.58 0.12 -5.05
N LEU A 113 5.61 0.95 -5.18
CA LEU A 113 6.61 1.25 -4.16
C LEU A 113 6.04 2.32 -3.21
N PHE A 114 6.18 2.11 -1.91
CA PHE A 114 5.86 3.11 -0.89
C PHE A 114 7.11 3.93 -0.59
N ARG A 115 7.01 5.26 -0.73
CA ARG A 115 8.14 6.18 -0.62
C ARG A 115 8.11 7.04 0.62
N ALA A 116 6.93 7.57 0.95
CA ALA A 116 6.76 8.38 2.15
C ALA A 116 5.39 8.15 2.79
N LEU A 117 5.40 8.25 4.12
CA LEU A 117 4.23 8.16 4.96
C LEU A 117 4.19 9.34 5.93
N GLU A 118 3.00 9.84 6.23
CA GLU A 118 2.75 10.81 7.31
C GLU A 118 2.34 10.04 8.58
N PRO A 119 3.15 10.02 9.64
CA PRO A 119 2.82 9.31 10.88
C PRO A 119 1.53 9.85 11.54
N LEU A 120 0.68 8.95 12.03
CA LEU A 120 -0.58 9.28 12.70
C LEU A 120 -0.69 8.71 14.13
N GLU A 121 -0.12 7.53 14.39
CA GLU A 121 -0.17 6.85 15.68
C GLU A 121 1.12 6.05 15.91
N GLY A 122 1.64 6.07 17.14
CA GLY A 122 2.84 5.32 17.53
C GLY A 122 4.17 6.01 17.19
N LEU A 123 4.19 7.36 17.19
CA LEU A 123 5.36 8.16 16.82
C LEU A 123 6.58 7.90 17.74
N ASP A 124 6.35 7.50 18.99
CA ASP A 124 7.40 7.15 19.96
C ASP A 124 8.17 5.87 19.62
N LEU A 125 7.71 5.11 18.62
CA LEU A 125 8.23 3.80 18.21
C LEU A 125 8.75 3.79 16.77
N MET A 126 8.65 4.91 16.06
CA MET A 126 9.13 5.10 14.70
C MET A 126 10.48 5.79 14.72
#